data_AF-A0A7J5W940-F1
#
_entry.id   AF-A0A7J5W940-F1
#
_cell.length_a   1.000
_cell.length_b   1.000
_cell.length_c   1.000
_cell.angle_alpha   90.00
_cell.angle_beta   90.00
_cell.angle_gamma   90.00
#
_symmetry.space_group_name_H-M   'P 1'
#
loop_
_entity.id
_entity.type
_entity.pdbx_description
1 polymer ?
#
loop_
_entity_poly.entity_id
_entity_poly.type
_entity_poly.pdbx_seq_one_letter_code
_entity_poly.pdbx_strand_id
1 'polypeptide(L)'
;MEPVEGGIRRPCSRSGSRQVARIASFRHNARMPTTDDHESLQRLIETLFRENGRVLRLDFIVRAELVDMTEEVLGIVNLLPPGYYTRERLCDQLNSAITAHGWGRSLGTVE
;
A
#
# COMPACT_ATOMS: atom_id res chain seq x y z
N MET A 1 -7.85 28.51 -40.22
CA MET A 1 -6.99 28.95 -39.10
C MET A 1 -7.84 29.85 -38.24
N GLU A 2 -8.47 29.42 -37.16
CA GLU A 2 -8.36 28.24 -36.29
C GLU A 2 -9.77 27.99 -35.72
N PRO A 3 -10.21 26.75 -35.45
CA PRO A 3 -11.38 26.54 -34.59
C PRO A 3 -10.99 26.58 -33.10
N VAL A 4 -11.91 27.12 -32.33
CA VAL A 4 -11.88 27.28 -30.88
C VAL A 4 -12.42 26.04 -30.17
N GLU A 5 -11.95 25.87 -28.92
CA GLU A 5 -12.61 25.21 -27.79
C GLU A 5 -12.67 23.68 -27.71
N GLY A 6 -12.56 23.21 -26.46
CA GLY A 6 -13.38 22.09 -26.00
C GLY A 6 -12.62 20.82 -25.67
N GLY A 7 -12.30 20.66 -24.38
CA GLY A 7 -11.48 19.56 -23.90
C GLY A 7 -12.15 18.19 -23.89
N ILE A 8 -11.32 17.18 -23.67
CA ILE A 8 -11.71 15.92 -23.04
C ILE A 8 -10.61 15.57 -22.04
N ARG A 9 -10.73 16.12 -20.81
CA ARG A 9 -10.04 15.50 -19.66
C ARG A 9 -10.63 14.11 -19.53
N ARG A 10 -9.80 13.08 -19.76
CA ARG A 10 -10.18 11.70 -19.52
C ARG A 10 -10.67 11.59 -18.07
N PRO A 11 -11.90 11.13 -17.81
CA PRO A 11 -12.27 10.78 -16.45
C PRO A 11 -11.42 9.57 -16.06
N CYS A 12 -10.48 9.76 -15.14
CA CYS A 12 -9.93 8.65 -14.38
C CYS A 12 -11.12 7.96 -13.72
N SER A 13 -11.50 6.80 -14.26
CA SER A 13 -12.57 5.97 -13.77
C SER A 13 -12.35 5.69 -12.29
N ARG A 14 -13.18 6.33 -11.46
CA ARG A 14 -13.25 6.12 -10.02
C ARG A 14 -13.91 4.76 -9.79
N SER A 15 -13.19 3.68 -10.09
CA SER A 15 -13.64 2.32 -9.80
C SER A 15 -13.34 2.05 -8.33
N GLY A 16 -14.36 2.29 -7.51
CA GLY A 16 -14.42 1.86 -6.13
C GLY A 16 -14.41 0.34 -6.09
N SER A 17 -13.25 -0.24 -5.84
CA SER A 17 -13.14 -1.64 -5.44
C SER A 17 -13.08 -1.61 -3.92
N ARG A 18 -14.26 -1.62 -3.29
CA ARG A 18 -14.38 -2.06 -1.90
C ARG A 18 -14.13 -3.56 -1.90
N GLN A 19 -12.86 -3.93 -2.03
CA GLN A 19 -12.43 -5.30 -1.85
C GLN A 19 -12.33 -5.49 -0.35
N VAL A 20 -13.41 -6.03 0.21
CA VAL A 20 -13.43 -6.54 1.58
C VAL A 20 -12.29 -7.54 1.69
N ALA A 21 -11.20 -7.12 2.34
CA ALA A 21 -10.06 -7.97 2.63
C ALA A 21 -10.59 -9.19 3.37
N ARG A 22 -10.46 -10.36 2.76
CA ARG A 22 -10.71 -11.64 3.43
C ARG A 22 -9.71 -11.69 4.58
N ILE A 23 -10.23 -11.65 5.80
CA ILE A 23 -9.45 -11.70 7.04
C ILE A 23 -8.62 -12.99 6.99
N ALA A 24 -7.32 -12.85 6.71
CA ALA A 24 -6.39 -13.98 6.72
C ALA A 24 -6.23 -14.48 8.16
N SER A 25 -6.16 -15.80 8.33
CA SER A 25 -6.03 -16.44 9.63
C SER A 25 -4.79 -15.94 10.37
N PHE A 26 -5.06 -15.46 11.58
CA PHE A 26 -4.13 -14.82 12.50
C PHE A 26 -3.08 -15.81 13.06
N ARG A 27 -1.79 -15.47 12.96
CA ARG A 27 -0.74 -16.13 13.75
C ARG A 27 -0.76 -15.56 15.17
N HIS A 28 -1.08 -16.40 16.15
CA HIS A 28 -1.20 -16.04 17.58
C HIS A 28 0.10 -15.59 18.27
N ASN A 29 1.22 -15.43 17.54
CA ASN A 29 2.55 -15.16 18.11
C ASN A 29 3.36 -14.12 17.31
N ALA A 30 2.70 -13.21 16.59
CA ALA A 30 3.39 -12.15 15.84
C ALA A 30 4.09 -11.16 16.79
N ARG A 31 5.36 -10.81 16.50
CA ARG A 31 6.06 -9.72 17.17
C ARG A 31 5.29 -8.42 16.95
N MET A 32 5.17 -7.59 17.97
CA MET A 32 4.60 -6.25 17.78
C MET A 32 5.49 -5.43 16.85
N PRO A 33 4.94 -4.84 15.77
CA PRO A 33 5.71 -3.94 14.92
C PRO A 33 6.20 -2.74 15.70
N THR A 34 7.35 -2.22 15.31
CA THR A 34 8.03 -1.11 15.98
C THR A 34 7.96 0.17 15.14
N THR A 35 8.43 1.29 15.71
CA THR A 35 8.56 2.54 14.96
C THR A 35 9.58 2.44 13.82
N ASP A 36 10.61 1.60 13.95
CA ASP A 36 11.60 1.34 12.90
C ASP A 36 10.97 0.64 11.68
N ASP A 37 10.02 -0.28 11.92
CA ASP A 37 9.23 -0.93 10.88
C ASP A 37 8.36 0.10 10.12
N HIS A 38 7.80 1.08 10.84
CA HIS A 38 7.03 2.18 10.23
C HIS A 38 7.90 3.05 9.32
N GLU A 39 9.06 3.48 9.82
CA GLU A 39 9.99 4.30 9.03
C GLU A 39 10.47 3.55 7.78
N SER A 40 10.78 2.27 7.92
CA SER A 40 11.20 1.42 6.80
C SER A 40 10.10 1.29 5.75
N LEU A 41 8.86 1.09 6.18
CA LEU A 41 7.69 1.02 5.29
C LEU A 41 7.44 2.36 4.58
N GLN A 42 7.53 3.48 5.30
CA GLN A 42 7.39 4.82 4.73
C GLN A 42 8.47 5.10 3.68
N ARG A 43 9.74 4.83 3.99
CA ARG A 43 10.85 5.02 3.05
C ARG A 43 10.71 4.17 1.79
N LEU A 44 10.21 2.94 1.93
CA LEU A 44 9.94 2.09 0.77
C LEU A 44 8.85 2.69 -0.12
N ILE A 45 7.73 3.11 0.46
CA ILE A 45 6.62 3.76 -0.28
C ILE A 45 7.13 5.00 -1.01
N GLU A 46 7.87 5.87 -0.33
CA GLU A 46 8.45 7.06 -0.92
C GLU A 46 9.40 6.74 -2.07
N THR A 47 10.29 5.76 -1.90
CA THR A 47 11.26 5.37 -2.92
C THR A 47 10.56 4.85 -4.17
N LEU A 48 9.59 3.94 -4.00
CA LEU A 48 8.83 3.35 -5.09
C LEU A 48 8.05 4.40 -5.90
N PHE A 49 7.38 5.32 -5.21
CA PHE A 49 6.59 6.36 -5.88
C PHE A 49 7.39 7.56 -6.37
N ARG A 50 8.64 7.72 -5.91
CA ARG A 50 9.60 8.66 -6.51
C ARG A 50 10.05 8.20 -7.88
N GLU A 51 10.19 6.89 -8.07
CA GLU A 51 10.61 6.30 -9.35
C GLU A 51 9.45 6.16 -10.34
N ASN A 52 8.26 5.75 -9.87
CA ASN A 52 7.12 5.44 -10.72
C ASN A 52 5.79 5.96 -10.14
N GLY A 53 4.93 6.55 -10.98
CA GLY A 53 3.60 7.00 -10.53
C GLY A 53 2.62 5.86 -10.20
N ARG A 54 2.93 4.61 -10.58
CA ARG A 54 2.14 3.41 -10.29
C ARG A 54 3.06 2.23 -10.02
N VAL A 55 2.69 1.43 -9.03
CA VAL A 55 3.51 0.30 -8.54
C VAL A 55 2.71 -1.00 -8.61
N LEU A 56 3.34 -2.08 -9.07
CA LEU A 56 2.78 -3.43 -9.02
C LEU A 56 2.86 -3.97 -7.60
N ARG A 57 1.82 -4.68 -7.13
CA ARG A 57 1.87 -5.41 -5.85
C ARG A 57 3.15 -6.25 -5.71
N LEU A 58 3.52 -6.97 -6.77
CA LEU A 58 4.69 -7.85 -6.75
C LEU A 58 6.00 -7.06 -6.58
N ASP A 59 6.15 -5.92 -7.27
CA ASP A 59 7.33 -5.06 -7.11
C ASP A 59 7.42 -4.54 -5.67
N PHE A 60 6.30 -4.13 -5.08
CA PHE A 60 6.25 -3.71 -3.69
C PHE A 60 6.67 -4.83 -2.70
N ILE A 61 6.19 -6.06 -2.90
CA ILE A 61 6.59 -7.23 -2.08
C ILE A 61 8.09 -7.52 -2.24
N VAL A 62 8.57 -7.62 -3.48
CA VAL A 62 9.97 -7.94 -3.76
C VAL A 62 10.89 -6.89 -3.14
N ARG A 63 10.55 -5.60 -3.25
CA ARG A 63 11.37 -4.55 -2.63
C ARG A 63 11.28 -4.54 -1.11
N ALA A 64 10.14 -4.89 -0.53
CA ALA A 64 10.01 -5.06 0.92
C ALA A 64 10.90 -6.20 1.44
N GLU A 65 10.97 -7.31 0.70
CA GLU A 65 11.90 -8.43 1.01
C GLU A 65 13.36 -8.00 0.83
N LEU A 66 13.68 -7.22 -0.20
CA LEU A 66 15.05 -6.75 -0.47
C LEU A 66 15.60 -5.78 0.60
N VAL A 67 14.73 -5.08 1.32
CA VAL A 67 15.14 -4.21 2.44
C VAL A 67 15.04 -4.90 3.79
N ASP A 68 14.94 -6.24 3.80
CA ASP A 68 14.86 -7.08 5.00
C ASP A 68 13.72 -6.68 5.96
N MET A 69 12.55 -6.33 5.43
CA MET A 69 11.38 -6.06 6.29
C MET A 69 11.00 -7.28 7.13
N THR A 70 10.51 -7.02 8.34
CA THR A 70 10.04 -8.05 9.26
C THR A 70 8.89 -8.87 8.67
N GLU A 71 8.80 -10.16 9.03
CA GLU A 71 7.77 -11.08 8.54
C GLU A 71 6.35 -10.56 8.84
N GLU A 72 6.19 -9.82 9.92
CA GLU A 72 4.94 -9.18 10.33
C GLU A 72 4.51 -8.07 9.37
N VAL A 73 5.44 -7.18 9.00
CA VAL A 73 5.18 -6.14 8.01
C VAL A 73 4.92 -6.78 6.64
N LEU A 74 5.74 -7.76 6.23
CA LEU A 74 5.52 -8.53 5.01
C LEU A 74 4.15 -9.23 5.02
N GLY A 75 3.67 -9.67 6.18
CA GLY A 75 2.33 -10.21 6.37
C GLY A 75 1.24 -9.21 5.98
N ILE A 76 1.34 -7.96 6.43
CA ILE A 76 0.43 -6.87 6.02
C ILE A 76 0.50 -6.64 4.52
N VAL A 77 1.71 -6.53 3.99
CA VAL A 77 1.93 -6.28 2.55
C VAL A 77 1.31 -7.39 1.70
N ASN A 78 1.40 -8.63 2.17
CA ASN A 78 0.83 -9.78 1.47
C ASN A 78 -0.70 -9.79 1.43
N LEU A 79 -1.38 -9.05 2.31
CA LEU A 79 -2.84 -8.88 2.27
C LEU A 79 -3.33 -7.99 1.13
N LEU A 80 -2.45 -7.21 0.50
CA LEU A 80 -2.83 -6.35 -0.61
C LEU A 80 -3.40 -7.18 -1.76
N PRO A 81 -4.56 -6.80 -2.33
CA PRO A 81 -5.06 -7.42 -3.55
C PRO A 81 -4.04 -7.36 -4.71
N PRO A 82 -3.98 -8.35 -5.60
CA PRO A 82 -3.12 -8.28 -6.78
C PRO A 82 -3.55 -7.14 -7.71
N GLY A 83 -2.59 -6.38 -8.23
CA GLY A 83 -2.85 -5.30 -9.17
C GLY A 83 -1.82 -4.18 -9.14
N TYR A 84 -2.16 -3.08 -9.82
CA TYR A 84 -1.40 -1.83 -9.82
C TYR A 84 -2.02 -0.83 -8.85
N TYR A 85 -1.15 -0.15 -8.10
CA TYR A 85 -1.53 0.84 -7.11
C TYR A 85 -1.01 2.23 -7.47
N THR A 86 -1.84 3.25 -7.23
CA THR A 86 -1.37 4.63 -7.00
C THR A 86 -0.97 4.77 -5.53
N ARG A 87 -0.21 5.82 -5.16
CA ARG A 87 0.22 6.05 -3.78
C ARG A 87 -0.96 6.07 -2.82
N GLU A 88 -1.95 6.91 -3.11
CA GLU A 88 -3.20 7.03 -2.32
C GLU A 88 -3.88 5.68 -2.10
N ARG A 89 -4.07 4.90 -3.17
CA ARG A 89 -4.75 3.61 -3.11
C ARG A 89 -3.94 2.58 -2.30
N LEU A 90 -2.61 2.62 -2.40
CA LEU A 90 -1.74 1.72 -1.65
C LEU A 90 -1.82 2.03 -0.15
N CYS A 91 -1.65 3.31 0.22
CA CYS A 91 -1.69 3.76 1.60
C CYS A 91 -3.05 3.46 2.25
N ASP A 92 -4.16 3.68 1.55
CA ASP A 92 -5.51 3.32 2.03
C ASP A 92 -5.64 1.82 2.35
N GLN A 93 -5.11 0.96 1.48
CA GLN A 93 -5.18 -0.50 1.66
C GLN A 93 -4.26 -0.98 2.77
N LEU A 94 -3.05 -0.43 2.86
CA LEU A 94 -2.12 -0.70 3.95
C LEU A 94 -2.72 -0.27 5.29
N ASN A 95 -3.25 0.94 5.39
CA ASN A 95 -3.88 1.45 6.61
C ASN A 95 -5.12 0.63 7.01
N SER A 96 -5.89 0.16 6.03
CA SER A 96 -7.01 -0.76 6.28
C SER A 96 -6.53 -2.10 6.86
N ALA A 97 -5.45 -2.66 6.31
CA ALA A 97 -4.86 -3.90 6.80
C ALA A 97 -4.25 -3.73 8.21
N ILE A 98 -3.47 -2.66 8.45
CA ILE A 98 -2.91 -2.32 9.76
C ILE A 98 -3.99 -2.19 10.82
N THR A 99 -5.10 -1.51 10.48
CA THR A 99 -6.25 -1.34 11.37
C THR A 99 -6.93 -2.68 11.66
N ALA A 100 -7.15 -3.51 10.63
CA ALA A 100 -7.72 -4.85 10.79
C ALA A 100 -6.84 -5.77 11.65
N HIS A 101 -5.51 -5.58 11.63
CA HIS A 101 -4.56 -6.27 12.49
C HIS A 101 -4.48 -5.74 13.92
N GLY A 102 -5.07 -4.57 14.20
CA GLY A 102 -4.99 -3.91 15.49
C GLY A 102 -3.63 -3.25 15.78
N TRP A 103 -2.78 -3.08 14.76
CA TRP A 103 -1.43 -2.52 14.91
C TRP A 103 -1.37 -1.00 14.74
N GLY A 104 -2.50 -0.32 14.57
CA GLY A 104 -2.53 1.14 14.40
C GLY A 104 -1.87 1.92 15.54
N ARG A 105 -1.80 1.37 16.77
CA ARG A 105 -1.09 1.98 17.90
C ARG A 105 0.43 1.76 17.89
N SER A 106 0.91 0.71 17.22
CA SER A 106 2.32 0.32 17.21
C SER A 106 3.02 0.75 15.93
N LEU A 107 2.46 0.36 14.77
CA LEU A 107 2.99 0.68 13.45
C LEU A 107 2.51 2.05 12.94
N GLY A 108 1.43 2.60 13.47
CA GLY A 108 0.88 3.88 12.98
C GLY A 108 0.22 3.77 11.60
N THR A 109 0.13 4.89 10.90
CA THR A 109 -0.43 5.00 9.54
C THR A 109 0.63 5.44 8.53
N VAL A 110 0.45 5.03 7.28
CA VAL A 110 1.32 5.40 6.15
C VAL A 110 0.64 6.39 5.20
N GLU A 111 1.44 7.20 4.50
CA GLU A 111 0.99 8.29 3.61
C GLU A 111 1.83 8.36 2.32
#